data_AF-I2GCG0-F1
#
_entry.id   AF-I2GCG0-F1
#
_cell.length_a   1.000
_cell.length_b   1.000
_cell.length_c   1.000
_cell.angle_alpha   90.00
_cell.angle_beta   90.00
_cell.angle_gamma   90.00
#
_symmetry.space_group_name_H-M   'P 1'
#
loop_
_entity.id
_entity.type
_entity.pdbx_description
1 polymer ?
#
loop_
_entity_poly.entity_id
_entity_poly.type
_entity_poly.pdbx_seq_one_letter_code
_entity_poly.pdbx_strand_id
1 'polypeptide(L)'
;MIGTRDKEAIKRFGISIRQKRLQKGFSQEELADRCQIDIRQIGRIERGEINTTISTVFVLARALEVPVGDLFDFPLPPLES
;
A
#
# COMPACT_ATOMS: atom_id res chain seq x y z
N MET A 1 -14.78 20.15 -9.42
CA MET A 1 -13.73 19.66 -8.50
C MET A 1 -13.22 18.35 -9.09
N ILE A 2 -12.11 18.38 -9.82
CA ILE A 2 -11.50 17.15 -10.35
C ILE A 2 -10.98 16.41 -9.12
N GLY A 3 -11.67 15.35 -8.71
CA GLY A 3 -11.18 14.51 -7.61
C GLY A 3 -9.90 13.86 -8.08
N THR A 4 -8.75 14.27 -7.54
CA THR A 4 -7.40 13.73 -7.82
C THR A 4 -7.22 12.28 -7.35
N ARG A 5 -8.33 11.58 -7.06
CA ARG A 5 -8.32 10.20 -6.57
C ARG A 5 -8.16 9.24 -7.75
N ASP A 6 -6.92 8.86 -8.01
CA ASP A 6 -6.59 7.80 -8.94
C ASP A 6 -6.85 6.42 -8.31
N LYS A 7 -8.03 5.85 -8.61
CA LYS A 7 -8.44 4.54 -8.07
C LYS A 7 -7.53 3.40 -8.53
N GLU A 8 -7.01 3.49 -9.76
CA GLU A 8 -6.20 2.42 -10.34
C GLU A 8 -4.79 2.43 -9.75
N ALA A 9 -4.18 3.61 -9.57
CA ALA A 9 -2.92 3.75 -8.84
C ALA A 9 -3.05 3.24 -7.39
N ILE A 10 -4.14 3.59 -6.69
CA ILE A 10 -4.40 3.12 -5.32
C ILE A 10 -4.53 1.59 -5.27
N LYS A 11 -5.20 0.98 -6.25
CA LYS A 11 -5.34 -0.48 -6.33
C LYS A 11 -3.99 -1.17 -6.58
N ARG A 12 -3.18 -0.64 -7.50
CA ARG A 12 -1.83 -1.17 -7.78
C ARG A 12 -0.90 -1.04 -6.59
N PHE A 13 -0.97 0.09 -5.88
CA PHE A 13 -0.26 0.29 -4.62
C PHE A 13 -0.65 -0.77 -3.59
N GLY A 14 -1.95 -1.02 -3.39
CA GLY A 14 -2.44 -2.07 -2.49
C GLY A 14 -1.91 -3.46 -2.83
N ILE A 15 -1.90 -3.81 -4.13
CA ILE A 15 -1.35 -5.08 -4.62
C ILE A 15 0.16 -5.17 -4.32
N SER A 16 0.92 -4.10 -4.56
CA SER A 16 2.36 -4.05 -4.26
C SER A 16 2.64 -4.29 -2.77
N ILE A 17 1.89 -3.64 -1.86
CA ILE A 17 2.01 -3.88 -0.41
C ILE A 17 1.75 -5.35 -0.08
N ARG A 18 0.68 -5.93 -0.61
CA ARG A 18 0.35 -7.34 -0.39
C ARG A 18 1.46 -8.28 -0.86
N GLN A 19 2.03 -8.04 -2.04
CA GLN A 19 3.10 -8.88 -2.58
C GLN A 19 4.33 -8.83 -1.69
N LYS A 20 4.78 -7.64 -1.28
CA LYS A 20 5.95 -7.50 -0.40
C LYS A 20 5.70 -8.11 0.98
N ARG A 21 4.49 -7.95 1.52
CA ARG A 21 4.11 -8.61 2.78
C ARG A 21 4.24 -10.13 2.68
N LEU A 22 3.71 -10.71 1.60
CA LEU A 22 3.78 -12.16 1.37
C LEU A 22 5.22 -12.64 1.13
N GLN A 23 6.05 -11.86 0.43
CA GLN A 23 7.48 -12.15 0.26
C GLN A 23 8.26 -12.17 1.58
N LYS A 24 7.86 -11.34 2.55
CA LYS A 24 8.40 -11.37 3.92
C LYS A 24 7.81 -12.48 4.79
N GLY A 25 6.80 -13.22 4.31
CA GLY A 25 6.12 -14.25 5.07
C GLY A 25 5.18 -13.72 6.17
N PHE A 26 4.80 -12.44 6.12
CA PHE A 26 3.98 -11.83 7.16
C PHE A 26 2.49 -12.06 6.92
N SER A 27 1.73 -12.32 7.99
CA SER A 27 0.27 -12.21 7.98
C SER A 27 -0.15 -10.73 7.95
N GLN A 28 -1.42 -10.45 7.65
CA GLN A 28 -1.92 -9.07 7.73
C GLN A 28 -1.84 -8.52 9.18
N GLU A 29 -2.07 -9.39 10.17
CA GLU A 29 -1.94 -9.08 11.59
C GLU A 29 -0.50 -8.70 11.96
N GLU A 30 0.48 -9.52 11.55
CA GLU A 30 1.90 -9.26 11.77
C GLU A 30 2.34 -7.92 11.17
N LEU A 31 1.89 -7.60 9.95
CA LEU A 31 2.20 -6.30 9.34
C LEU A 31 1.52 -5.15 10.09
N ALA A 32 0.28 -5.34 10.54
CA ALA A 32 -0.47 -4.35 11.30
C ALA A 32 0.25 -4.01 12.61
N ASP A 33 0.71 -5.02 13.33
CA ASP A 33 1.46 -4.89 14.58
C ASP A 33 2.79 -4.17 14.37
N ARG A 34 3.56 -4.56 13.34
CA ARG A 34 4.81 -3.86 12.98
C ARG A 34 4.59 -2.40 12.61
N CYS A 35 3.47 -2.10 11.96
CA CYS A 35 3.10 -0.75 11.58
C CYS A 35 2.42 0.05 12.70
N GLN A 36 2.03 -0.59 13.81
CA GLN A 36 1.19 -0.02 14.87
C GLN A 36 -0.11 0.61 14.31
N ILE A 37 -0.78 -0.11 13.39
CA ILE A 37 -2.07 0.30 12.82
C ILE A 37 -3.08 -0.84 12.85
N ASP A 38 -4.36 -0.49 12.71
CA ASP A 38 -5.44 -1.48 12.72
C ASP A 38 -5.33 -2.47 11.54
N ILE A 39 -5.47 -3.78 11.81
CA ILE A 39 -5.44 -4.85 10.79
C ILE A 39 -6.45 -4.61 9.65
N ARG A 40 -7.62 -4.03 9.94
CA ARG A 40 -8.62 -3.69 8.91
C ARG A 40 -8.09 -2.58 8.02
N GLN A 41 -7.30 -1.65 8.54
CA GLN A 41 -6.64 -0.65 7.73
C GLN A 41 -5.65 -1.31 6.76
N ILE A 42 -4.79 -2.23 7.21
CA ILE A 42 -3.91 -3.03 6.32
C ILE A 42 -4.74 -3.70 5.22
N GLY A 43 -5.83 -4.39 5.57
CA GLY A 43 -6.70 -5.04 4.59
C GLY A 43 -7.30 -4.07 3.56
N ARG A 44 -7.75 -2.88 4.00
CA ARG A 44 -8.29 -1.84 3.11
C ARG A 44 -7.21 -1.25 2.19
N ILE A 45 -5.98 -1.10 2.67
CA ILE A 45 -4.83 -0.68 1.86
C ILE A 45 -4.56 -1.71 0.78
N GLU A 46 -4.44 -2.99 1.15
CA GLU A 46 -4.12 -4.07 0.19
C GLU A 46 -5.18 -4.28 -0.88
N ARG A 47 -6.45 -3.96 -0.58
CA ARG A 47 -7.55 -4.00 -1.54
C ARG A 47 -7.72 -2.70 -2.34
N GLY A 48 -6.94 -1.66 -2.05
CA GLY A 48 -7.03 -0.36 -2.72
C GLY A 48 -8.30 0.44 -2.39
N GLU A 49 -8.91 0.18 -1.24
CA GLU A 49 -10.18 0.80 -0.84
C GLU A 49 -10.00 2.22 -0.27
N ILE A 50 -8.80 2.54 0.21
CA ILE A 50 -8.48 3.83 0.81
C ILE A 50 -7.28 4.49 0.14
N ASN A 51 -7.34 5.83 0.07
CA ASN A 51 -6.16 6.63 -0.26
C ASN A 51 -5.30 6.73 1.00
N THR A 52 -4.16 6.06 0.99
CA THR A 52 -3.26 5.97 2.14
C THR A 52 -2.43 7.24 2.26
N THR A 53 -2.20 7.72 3.48
CA THR A 53 -1.37 8.92 3.70
C THR A 53 0.10 8.61 3.43
N ILE A 54 0.87 9.63 3.04
CA ILE A 54 2.33 9.51 2.85
C ILE A 54 3.02 8.98 4.12
N SER A 55 2.57 9.41 5.31
CA SER A 55 3.10 8.90 6.58
C SER A 55 2.93 7.38 6.72
N THR A 56 1.75 6.85 6.37
CA THR A 56 1.50 5.41 6.41
C THR A 56 2.36 4.67 5.37
N VAL A 57 2.62 5.26 4.19
CA VAL A 57 3.55 4.68 3.20
C VAL A 57 4.95 4.51 3.80
N PHE A 58 5.49 5.51 4.51
CA PHE A 58 6.80 5.38 5.13
C PHE A 58 6.84 4.36 6.27
N VAL A 59 5.76 4.26 7.05
CA VAL A 59 5.62 3.22 8.08
C VAL A 59 5.62 1.84 7.44
N LEU A 60 4.84 1.63 6.37
CA LEU A 60 4.80 0.37 5.63
C LEU A 60 6.16 0.00 5.06
N ALA A 61 6.88 0.93 4.44
CA ALA A 61 8.22 0.67 3.88
C ALA A 61 9.20 0.19 4.96
N ARG A 62 9.20 0.83 6.13
CA ARG A 62 10.04 0.42 7.27
C ARG A 62 9.63 -0.93 7.84
N ALA A 63 8.33 -1.16 8.04
CA ALA A 63 7.81 -2.42 8.59
C ALA A 63 8.04 -3.61 7.64
N LEU A 64 7.99 -3.36 6.33
CA LEU A 64 8.29 -4.33 5.28
C LEU A 64 9.80 -4.41 4.98
N GLU A 65 10.65 -3.62 5.64
CA GLU A 65 12.10 -3.63 5.43
C GLU A 65 12.50 -3.57 3.94
N VAL A 66 11.92 -2.61 3.22
CA VAL A 66 12.19 -2.36 1.79
C VAL A 66 12.40 -0.86 1.55
N PRO A 67 13.16 -0.48 0.52
CA PRO A 67 13.17 0.89 0.02
C PRO A 67 11.74 1.37 -0.29
N VAL A 68 11.43 2.62 0.04
CA VAL A 68 10.07 3.17 -0.18
C VAL A 68 9.69 3.18 -1.66
N GLY A 69 10.66 3.39 -2.56
CA GLY A 69 10.44 3.36 -4.01
C GLY A 69 9.91 2.02 -4.50
N ASP A 70 10.36 0.92 -3.89
CA ASP A 70 9.92 -0.42 -4.25
C ASP A 70 8.42 -0.60 -4.03
N LEU A 71 7.80 0.13 -3.08
CA LEU A 71 6.35 0.08 -2.87
C LEU A 71 5.57 0.55 -4.10
N PHE A 72 6.21 1.30 -5.00
CA PHE A 72 5.65 1.86 -6.23
C PHE A 72 6.20 1.19 -7.50
N ASP A 73 6.89 0.06 -7.38
CA ASP A 73 7.44 -0.69 -8.52
C ASP A 73 6.32 -1.42 -9.28
N PHE A 74 5.51 -0.63 -9.99
CA PHE A 74 4.45 -1.08 -10.89
C PHE A 74 4.18 -0.02 -11.95
N PRO A 75 3.76 -0.43 -13.17
CA PRO A 75 3.38 0.54 -14.19
C PRO A 75 2.06 1.22 -13.81
N LEU A 76 2.04 2.54 -13.98
CA LEU A 76 0.80 3.33 -13.97
C LEU A 76 0.25 3.38 -15.39
N PRO A 77 -1.07 3.16 -15.58
CA PRO A 77 -1.69 3.45 -16.86
C PRO A 77 -1.65 4.97 -17.12
N PRO A 78 -1.76 5.41 -18.39
CA PRO A 78 -1.99 6.81 -18.71
C PRO A 78 -3.22 7.34 -17.95
N LEU A 79 -3.20 8.62 -17.58
CA LEU A 79 -4.42 9.31 -17.18
C LEU A 79 -5.38 9.23 -18.38
N GLU A 80 -6.53 8.57 -18.21
CA GLU A 80 -7.56 8.57 -19.24
C GLU A 80 -7.96 10.02 -19.58
N SER A 81 -8.12 10.32 -20.87
CA SER A 81 -8.59 11.61 -21.41
C SER A 81 -9.98 11.98 -20.92
#